data_AF-A0A7Y4S6A0-F1
#
_entry.id   AF-A0A7Y4S6A0-F1
#
_cell.length_a   1.000
_cell.length_b   1.000
_cell.length_c   1.000
_cell.angle_alpha   90.00
_cell.angle_beta   90.00
_cell.angle_gamma   90.00
#
_symmetry.space_group_name_H-M   'P 1'
#
loop_
_entity.id
_entity.type
_entity.pdbx_description
1 polymer ?
#
loop_
_entity_poly.entity_id
_entity_poly.type
_entity_poly.pdbx_seq_one_letter_code
_entity_poly.pdbx_strand_id
1 'polypeptide(L)'
;MKTKTNQLDALPATTLTVDTLPTINLIDFDAQQVTTTDITDIADCIPFIHTPTVTWINVDNVHTPALVEQIGAQFNFHPLMLEDIKHTEQRPKYEEYDDCIFIVLKMLDFNAHTHAITIEQLSLVLAPHYLISLFSSIFLPLTLLAGIFGMNFRNFPGLDANNGLPITLVTMLMLGIGMVLFFKYKRWI
;
A
#
# COMPACT_ATOMS: atom_id res chain seq x y z
N MET A 1 -48.56 -11.80 -7.35
CA MET A 1 -47.95 -10.49 -7.64
C MET A 1 -47.91 -9.66 -6.35
N LYS A 2 -46.78 -9.66 -5.65
CA LYS A 2 -46.27 -8.61 -4.75
C LYS A 2 -44.88 -9.05 -4.26
N THR A 3 -43.93 -8.20 -4.59
CA THR A 3 -42.47 -8.17 -4.39
C THR A 3 -42.01 -8.53 -2.98
N LYS A 4 -41.06 -9.49 -2.87
CA LYS A 4 -40.21 -9.64 -1.69
C LYS A 4 -39.06 -8.64 -1.79
N THR A 5 -39.05 -7.70 -0.85
CA THR A 5 -37.90 -6.85 -0.53
C THR A 5 -36.77 -7.76 -0.06
N ASN A 6 -35.70 -7.88 -0.86
CA ASN A 6 -34.48 -8.55 -0.43
C ASN A 6 -33.89 -7.75 0.74
N GLN A 7 -33.77 -8.43 1.89
CA GLN A 7 -32.97 -7.98 2.99
C GLN A 7 -31.53 -7.80 2.48
N LEU A 8 -30.99 -6.59 2.66
CA LEU A 8 -29.56 -6.40 2.76
C LEU A 8 -29.17 -7.09 4.07
N ASP A 9 -28.73 -8.33 3.99
CA ASP A 9 -28.12 -9.02 5.12
C ASP A 9 -26.91 -8.17 5.53
N ALA A 10 -27.01 -7.60 6.74
CA ALA A 10 -25.92 -6.90 7.37
C ALA A 10 -24.72 -7.87 7.40
N LEU A 11 -23.66 -7.52 6.66
CA LEU A 11 -22.35 -8.14 6.81
C LEU A 11 -22.06 -8.20 8.32
N PRO A 12 -21.82 -9.40 8.90
CA PRO A 12 -21.43 -9.48 10.29
C PRO A 12 -20.19 -8.61 10.46
N ALA A 13 -20.08 -7.92 11.60
CA ALA A 13 -18.90 -7.15 11.96
C ALA A 13 -17.70 -8.09 12.04
N THR A 14 -17.12 -8.42 10.89
CA THR A 14 -15.93 -9.22 10.74
C THR A 14 -14.81 -8.34 11.27
N THR A 15 -14.38 -8.69 12.47
CA THR A 15 -13.05 -8.49 13.03
C THR A 15 -12.19 -7.52 12.21
N LEU A 16 -12.11 -6.27 12.66
CA LEU A 16 -11.09 -5.32 12.22
C LEU A 16 -9.73 -5.79 12.75
N THR A 17 -9.25 -6.96 12.29
CA THR A 17 -7.81 -7.15 12.21
C THR A 17 -7.36 -6.21 11.11
N VAL A 18 -6.56 -5.22 11.47
CA VAL A 18 -5.66 -4.63 10.48
C VAL A 18 -4.83 -5.82 10.01
N ASP A 19 -5.19 -6.43 8.88
CA ASP A 19 -4.48 -7.57 8.34
C ASP A 19 -3.11 -7.06 7.92
N THR A 20 -2.12 -7.22 8.79
CA THR A 20 -0.74 -6.75 8.57
C THR A 20 0.03 -7.66 7.63
N LEU A 21 -0.53 -8.83 7.29
CA LEU A 21 0.08 -9.78 6.39
C LEU A 21 -0.31 -9.44 4.94
N PRO A 22 0.64 -9.56 4.00
CA PRO A 22 0.33 -9.41 2.59
C PRO A 22 -0.67 -10.50 2.17
N THR A 23 -1.70 -10.10 1.44
CA THR A 23 -2.69 -11.02 0.86
C THR A 23 -2.61 -10.94 -0.65
N ILE A 24 -2.49 -12.10 -1.30
CA ILE A 24 -2.42 -12.21 -2.76
C ILE A 24 -3.69 -12.94 -3.21
N ASN A 25 -4.53 -12.24 -3.97
CA ASN A 25 -5.74 -12.79 -4.57
C ASN A 25 -5.51 -12.88 -6.08
N LEU A 26 -5.62 -14.08 -6.64
CA LEU A 26 -5.57 -14.29 -8.08
C LEU A 26 -6.98 -14.49 -8.62
N ILE A 27 -7.33 -13.72 -9.64
CA ILE A 27 -8.60 -13.77 -10.34
C ILE A 27 -8.29 -14.08 -11.80
N ASP A 28 -8.57 -15.29 -12.25
CA ASP A 28 -8.41 -15.69 -13.65
C ASP A 28 -9.76 -15.79 -14.34
N PHE A 29 -9.91 -15.15 -15.50
CA PHE A 29 -11.20 -15.09 -16.18
C PHE A 29 -11.11 -15.00 -17.70
N ASP A 30 -12.20 -15.43 -18.33
CA ASP A 30 -12.47 -15.29 -19.76
C ASP A 30 -13.96 -14.97 -20.01
N ALA A 31 -14.45 -15.19 -21.23
CA ALA A 31 -15.85 -14.94 -21.58
C ALA A 31 -16.83 -15.97 -20.98
N GLN A 32 -16.35 -17.09 -20.45
CA GLN A 32 -17.15 -18.22 -19.98
C GLN A 32 -17.05 -18.44 -18.46
N GLN A 33 -15.90 -18.16 -17.84
CA GLN A 33 -15.64 -18.49 -16.44
C GLN A 33 -14.83 -17.41 -15.72
N VAL A 34 -14.97 -17.37 -14.39
CA VAL A 34 -14.18 -16.56 -13.46
C VAL A 34 -13.78 -17.46 -12.29
N THR A 35 -12.49 -17.53 -12.00
CA THR A 35 -11.94 -18.28 -10.86
C THR A 35 -11.19 -17.33 -9.95
N THR A 36 -11.51 -17.35 -8.66
CA THR A 36 -10.77 -16.58 -7.64
C THR A 36 -10.06 -17.56 -6.70
N THR A 37 -8.80 -17.31 -6.41
CA THR A 37 -7.97 -18.16 -5.55
C THR A 37 -7.04 -17.30 -4.70
N ASP A 38 -7.02 -17.56 -3.40
CA ASP A 38 -6.08 -16.93 -2.48
C ASP A 38 -4.74 -17.68 -2.55
N ILE A 39 -3.66 -16.94 -2.74
CA ILE A 39 -2.33 -17.49 -2.98
C ILE A 39 -1.38 -17.02 -1.88
N THR A 40 -0.47 -17.91 -1.47
CA THR A 40 0.54 -17.60 -0.45
C THR A 40 1.88 -17.17 -1.03
N ASP A 41 2.27 -17.68 -2.20
CA ASP A 41 3.51 -17.32 -2.88
C ASP A 41 3.21 -16.74 -4.26
N ILE A 42 3.80 -15.58 -4.56
CA ILE A 42 3.68 -14.95 -5.86
C ILE A 42 4.15 -15.84 -7.01
N ALA A 43 5.08 -16.77 -6.76
CA ALA A 43 5.53 -17.76 -7.75
C ALA A 43 4.39 -18.61 -8.32
N ASP A 44 3.34 -18.89 -7.53
CA ASP A 44 2.21 -19.70 -7.95
C ASP A 44 1.30 -18.97 -8.96
N CYS A 45 1.49 -17.66 -9.15
CA CYS A 45 0.76 -16.86 -10.14
C CYS A 45 1.34 -17.01 -11.55
N ILE A 46 2.64 -17.37 -11.67
CA ILE A 46 3.37 -17.39 -12.95
C ILE A 46 2.73 -18.29 -14.02
N PRO A 47 2.25 -19.50 -13.70
CA PRO A 47 1.62 -20.36 -14.69
C PRO A 47 0.39 -19.74 -15.38
N PHE A 48 -0.34 -18.86 -14.69
CA PHE A 48 -1.55 -18.22 -15.19
C PHE A 48 -1.25 -17.06 -16.15
N ILE A 49 -0.06 -16.48 -16.10
CA ILE A 49 0.31 -15.39 -17.02
C ILE A 49 0.47 -15.89 -18.47
N HIS A 50 0.71 -17.19 -18.63
CA HIS A 50 0.92 -17.83 -19.93
C HIS A 50 -0.36 -18.46 -20.50
N THR A 51 -1.49 -18.37 -19.79
CA THR A 51 -2.78 -18.85 -20.31
C THR A 51 -3.43 -17.80 -21.22
N PRO A 52 -4.32 -18.21 -22.12
CA PRO A 52 -5.03 -17.28 -23.01
C PRO A 52 -6.11 -16.45 -22.30
N THR A 53 -6.33 -16.69 -21.01
CA THR A 53 -7.25 -15.98 -20.13
C THR A 53 -6.66 -14.64 -19.68
N VAL A 54 -7.46 -13.80 -19.02
CA VAL A 54 -6.98 -12.60 -18.35
C VAL A 54 -6.78 -12.92 -16.88
N THR A 55 -5.56 -12.74 -16.38
CA THR A 55 -5.24 -12.96 -14.96
C THR A 55 -5.07 -11.63 -14.24
N TRP A 56 -5.89 -11.37 -13.24
CA TRP A 56 -5.74 -10.24 -12.33
C TRP A 56 -5.18 -10.70 -10.98
N ILE A 57 -4.00 -10.20 -10.65
CA ILE A 57 -3.29 -10.46 -9.39
C ILE A 57 -3.46 -9.22 -8.51
N ASN A 58 -4.25 -9.33 -7.44
CA ASN A 58 -4.41 -8.29 -6.45
C ASN A 58 -3.55 -8.58 -5.22
N VAL A 59 -2.60 -7.70 -4.94
CA VAL A 59 -1.70 -7.79 -3.79
C VAL A 59 -1.99 -6.64 -2.85
N ASP A 60 -2.60 -6.96 -1.72
CA ASP A 60 -2.86 -6.00 -0.65
C ASP A 60 -1.75 -6.03 0.39
N ASN A 61 -1.68 -4.96 1.19
CA ASN A 61 -0.78 -4.87 2.34
C ASN A 61 0.70 -5.06 1.98
N VAL A 62 1.14 -4.43 0.89
CA VAL A 62 2.53 -4.44 0.46
C VAL A 62 3.35 -3.53 1.38
N HIS A 63 3.82 -4.09 2.49
CA HIS A 63 4.56 -3.35 3.54
C HIS A 63 6.08 -3.60 3.50
N THR A 64 6.50 -4.68 2.83
CA THR A 64 7.90 -5.13 2.84
C THR A 64 8.55 -4.91 1.48
N PRO A 65 9.66 -4.14 1.39
CA PRO A 65 10.41 -3.97 0.14
C PRO A 65 10.81 -5.29 -0.53
N ALA A 66 11.10 -6.33 0.27
CA ALA A 66 11.45 -7.66 -0.23
C ALA A 66 10.33 -8.30 -1.07
N LEU A 67 9.05 -8.11 -0.71
CA LEU A 67 7.93 -8.63 -1.50
C LEU A 67 7.82 -7.89 -2.83
N VAL A 68 7.98 -6.56 -2.82
CA VAL A 68 7.99 -5.75 -4.04
C VAL A 68 9.12 -6.19 -4.97
N GLU A 69 10.31 -6.45 -4.43
CA GLU A 69 11.46 -6.92 -5.19
C GLU A 69 11.26 -8.34 -5.73
N GLN A 70 10.63 -9.24 -4.96
CA GLN A 70 10.28 -10.58 -5.42
C GLN A 70 9.28 -10.54 -6.58
N ILE A 71 8.23 -9.74 -6.46
CA ILE A 71 7.26 -9.50 -7.54
C ILE A 71 8.00 -8.91 -8.75
N GLY A 72 8.81 -7.87 -8.54
CA GLY A 72 9.59 -7.25 -9.60
C GLY A 72 10.49 -8.21 -10.37
N ALA A 73 11.16 -9.11 -9.66
CA ALA A 73 12.04 -10.11 -10.26
C ALA A 73 11.27 -11.16 -11.08
N GLN A 74 10.09 -11.59 -10.60
CA GLN A 74 9.30 -12.61 -11.28
C GLN A 74 8.57 -12.07 -12.52
N PHE A 75 8.12 -10.82 -12.48
CA PHE A 75 7.38 -10.17 -13.56
C PHE A 75 8.24 -9.22 -14.41
N ASN A 76 9.55 -9.20 -14.17
CA ASN A 76 10.53 -8.37 -14.89
C ASN A 76 10.19 -6.87 -14.89
N PHE A 77 9.81 -6.32 -13.73
CA PHE A 77 9.51 -4.89 -13.61
C PHE A 77 10.77 -4.04 -13.80
N HIS A 78 10.60 -2.90 -14.47
CA HIS A 78 11.70 -1.95 -14.62
C HIS A 78 12.11 -1.38 -13.25
N PRO A 79 13.41 -1.15 -12.98
CA PRO A 79 13.88 -0.65 -11.67
C PRO A 79 13.20 0.64 -11.21
N LEU A 80 12.88 1.55 -12.14
CA LEU A 80 12.16 2.80 -11.85
C LEU A 80 10.71 2.56 -11.40
N MET A 81 10.02 1.56 -11.97
CA MET A 81 8.69 1.16 -11.49
C MET A 81 8.74 0.65 -10.06
N LEU A 82 9.76 -0.16 -9.73
CA LEU A 82 9.95 -0.68 -8.37
C LEU A 82 10.24 0.44 -7.38
N GLU A 83 11.02 1.43 -7.78
CA GLU A 83 11.25 2.64 -6.99
C GLU A 83 9.92 3.37 -6.71
N ASP A 84 9.09 3.59 -7.73
CA ASP A 84 7.78 4.25 -7.58
C ASP A 84 6.77 3.46 -6.74
N ILE A 85 6.75 2.13 -6.87
CA ILE A 85 5.91 1.26 -6.04
C ILE A 85 6.32 1.37 -4.57
N LYS A 86 7.64 1.46 -4.30
CA LYS A 86 8.18 1.63 -2.94
C LYS A 86 7.96 3.03 -2.37
N HIS A 87 7.93 4.06 -3.21
CA HIS A 87 7.73 5.44 -2.79
C HIS A 87 6.27 5.88 -2.95
N THR A 88 5.50 5.82 -1.87
CA THR A 88 4.04 6.08 -1.88
C THR A 88 3.62 7.55 -2.03
N GLU A 89 4.57 8.47 -2.20
CA GLU A 89 4.32 9.91 -2.39
C GLU A 89 4.23 10.31 -3.86
N GLN A 90 4.27 9.33 -4.78
CA GLN A 90 4.13 9.61 -6.21
C GLN A 90 2.77 10.22 -6.53
N ARG A 91 2.76 11.21 -7.44
CA ARG A 91 1.51 11.75 -7.98
C ARG A 91 0.90 10.74 -8.96
N PRO A 92 -0.43 10.74 -9.15
CA PRO A 92 -1.04 9.92 -10.18
C PRO A 92 -0.39 10.16 -11.54
N LYS A 93 0.01 9.08 -12.19
CA LYS A 93 0.71 9.08 -13.48
C LYS A 93 0.48 7.77 -14.20
N TYR A 94 0.80 7.74 -15.49
CA TYR A 94 0.99 6.51 -16.23
C TYR A 94 2.32 6.58 -16.98
N GLU A 95 2.95 5.43 -17.18
CA GLU A 95 4.20 5.25 -17.88
C GLU A 95 4.08 4.02 -18.78
N GLU A 96 4.58 4.13 -20.00
CA GLU A 96 4.56 3.06 -20.98
C GLU A 96 5.96 2.43 -21.04
N TYR A 97 6.01 1.12 -20.86
CA TYR A 97 7.20 0.28 -20.99
C TYR A 97 6.99 -0.67 -22.17
N ASP A 98 8.07 -1.32 -22.61
CA ASP A 98 8.02 -2.19 -23.81
C ASP A 98 6.97 -3.31 -23.71
N ASP A 99 6.79 -3.88 -22.51
CA ASP A 99 5.92 -5.05 -22.29
C ASP A 99 4.66 -4.74 -21.45
N CYS A 100 4.54 -3.54 -20.88
CA CYS A 100 3.43 -3.19 -19.99
C CYS A 100 3.21 -1.68 -19.84
N ILE A 101 2.03 -1.31 -19.34
CA ILE A 101 1.70 0.03 -18.89
C ILE A 101 1.69 0.04 -17.37
N PHE A 102 2.45 0.94 -16.77
CA PHE A 102 2.46 1.19 -15.34
C PHE A 102 1.59 2.41 -15.02
N ILE A 103 0.70 2.31 -14.04
CA ILE A 103 -0.18 3.39 -13.62
C ILE A 103 -0.10 3.53 -12.11
N VAL A 104 0.06 4.77 -11.64
CA VAL A 104 -0.06 5.11 -10.22
C VAL A 104 -1.33 5.91 -10.03
N LEU A 105 -2.16 5.53 -9.07
CA LEU A 105 -3.39 6.19 -8.67
C LEU A 105 -3.39 6.45 -7.16
N LYS A 106 -4.27 7.35 -6.72
CA LYS A 106 -4.57 7.58 -5.31
C LYS A 106 -5.97 7.09 -5.00
N MET A 107 -6.10 6.23 -4.00
CA MET A 107 -7.38 5.82 -3.44
C MET A 107 -7.64 6.59 -2.15
N LEU A 108 -8.89 7.00 -1.95
CA LEU A 108 -9.34 7.63 -0.72
C LEU A 108 -10.04 6.56 0.12
N ASP A 109 -9.48 6.24 1.28
CA ASP A 109 -10.15 5.41 2.27
C ASP A 109 -10.79 6.31 3.32
N PHE A 110 -12.06 6.06 3.62
CA PHE A 110 -12.84 6.85 4.57
C PHE A 110 -13.17 6.01 5.79
N ASN A 111 -12.61 6.41 6.93
CA ASN A 111 -12.90 5.76 8.19
C ASN A 111 -14.17 6.36 8.81
N ALA A 112 -15.25 5.59 8.80
CA ALA A 112 -16.55 6.01 9.34
C ALA A 112 -16.53 6.31 10.85
N HIS A 113 -15.58 5.77 11.62
CA HIS A 113 -15.50 5.98 13.06
C HIS A 113 -14.69 7.23 13.43
N THR A 114 -13.59 7.49 12.74
CA THR A 114 -12.72 8.65 12.99
C THR A 114 -13.08 9.85 12.13
N HIS A 115 -13.97 9.67 11.14
CA HIS A 115 -14.27 10.63 10.06
C HIS A 115 -13.00 11.10 9.32
N ALA A 116 -11.92 10.31 9.38
CA ALA A 116 -10.68 10.61 8.70
C ALA A 116 -10.73 10.07 7.27
N ILE A 117 -10.15 10.83 6.34
CA ILE A 117 -9.87 10.38 4.98
C ILE A 117 -8.37 10.14 4.88
N THR A 118 -7.99 8.92 4.55
CA THR A 118 -6.61 8.54 4.24
C THR A 118 -6.45 8.43 2.72
N ILE A 119 -5.28 8.85 2.23
CA ILE A 119 -4.92 8.71 0.83
C ILE A 119 -3.90 7.61 0.74
N GLU A 120 -4.17 6.63 -0.12
CA GLU A 120 -3.30 5.47 -0.31
C GLU A 120 -2.95 5.32 -1.79
N GLN A 121 -1.75 4.78 -2.05
CA GLN A 121 -1.29 4.58 -3.40
C GLN A 121 -1.76 3.22 -3.92
N LEU A 122 -2.38 3.24 -5.10
CA LEU A 122 -2.67 2.07 -5.90
C LEU A 122 -1.74 2.08 -7.11
N SER A 123 -0.87 1.07 -7.20
CA SER A 123 0.00 0.88 -8.36
C SER A 123 -0.58 -0.24 -9.22
N LEU A 124 -0.74 0.00 -10.52
CA LEU A 124 -1.30 -0.95 -11.48
C LEU A 124 -0.26 -1.23 -12.56
N VAL A 125 -0.04 -2.51 -12.87
CA VAL A 125 0.76 -2.94 -14.01
C VAL A 125 -0.15 -3.70 -14.96
N LEU A 126 -0.40 -3.11 -16.12
CA LEU A 126 -1.23 -3.68 -17.17
C LEU A 126 -0.33 -4.27 -18.26
N ALA A 127 -0.39 -5.57 -18.43
CA ALA A 127 0.25 -6.29 -19.53
C ALA A 127 -0.83 -6.93 -20.42
N PRO A 128 -0.48 -7.49 -21.59
CA PRO A 128 -1.47 -8.01 -22.54
C PRO A 128 -2.42 -9.09 -21.98
N HIS A 129 -1.93 -9.93 -21.06
CA HIS A 129 -2.67 -11.08 -20.50
C HIS A 129 -2.86 -11.01 -18.99
N TYR A 130 -2.28 -10.02 -18.32
CA TYR A 130 -2.38 -9.92 -16.88
C TYR A 130 -2.40 -8.48 -16.38
N LEU A 131 -3.03 -8.31 -15.22
CA LEU A 131 -3.11 -7.07 -14.46
C LEU A 131 -2.59 -7.33 -13.06
N ILE A 132 -1.72 -6.45 -12.55
CA ILE A 132 -1.28 -6.51 -11.15
C ILE A 132 -1.71 -5.22 -10.46
N SER A 133 -2.46 -5.34 -9.36
CA SER A 133 -2.73 -4.24 -8.44
C SER A 133 -1.93 -4.40 -7.16
N LEU A 134 -1.22 -3.35 -6.78
CA LEU A 134 -0.38 -3.29 -5.59
C LEU A 134 -0.85 -2.12 -4.73
N PHE A 135 -1.24 -2.44 -3.50
CA PHE A 135 -1.70 -1.47 -2.53
C PHE A 135 -0.77 -1.44 -1.30
N SER A 136 -0.39 -0.24 -0.86
CA SER A 136 0.47 -0.03 0.32
C SER A 136 -0.13 1.01 1.25
N SER A 137 -0.34 0.64 2.51
CA SER A 137 -1.06 1.45 3.52
C SER A 137 -0.15 2.09 4.59
N ILE A 138 1.15 1.73 4.70
CA ILE A 138 1.90 1.94 5.96
C ILE A 138 2.91 3.11 5.97
N PHE A 139 3.13 3.85 4.88
CA PHE A 139 4.19 4.88 4.87
C PHE A 139 3.79 6.26 5.43
N LEU A 140 2.51 6.48 5.73
CA LEU A 140 2.00 7.78 6.18
C LEU A 140 2.56 8.25 7.55
N PRO A 141 2.72 7.39 8.59
CA PRO A 141 3.23 7.83 9.89
C PRO A 141 4.71 8.23 9.86
N LEU A 142 5.53 7.49 9.11
CA LEU A 142 6.97 7.74 9.03
C LEU A 142 7.27 8.96 8.14
N THR A 143 6.51 9.13 7.06
CA THR A 143 6.61 10.29 6.17
C THR A 143 6.05 11.55 6.82
N LEU A 144 5.00 11.45 7.65
CA LEU A 144 4.52 12.56 8.46
C LEU A 144 5.61 13.08 9.42
N LEU A 145 6.35 12.18 10.10
CA LEU A 145 7.48 12.58 10.94
C LEU A 145 8.58 13.25 10.12
N ALA A 146 8.99 12.66 9.00
CA ALA A 146 10.00 13.25 8.12
C ALA A 146 9.57 14.62 7.57
N GLY A 147 8.29 14.79 7.25
CA GLY A 147 7.69 16.06 6.80
C GLY A 147 7.67 17.11 7.91
N ILE A 148 7.24 16.77 9.12
CA ILE A 148 7.29 17.67 10.29
C ILE A 148 8.74 18.12 10.52
N PHE A 149 9.72 17.21 10.50
CA PHE A 149 11.10 17.56 10.83
C PHE A 149 11.94 18.10 9.66
N GLY A 150 11.50 17.91 8.41
CA GLY A 150 12.12 18.44 7.20
C GLY A 150 11.72 19.88 6.87
N MET A 151 10.76 20.44 7.60
CA MET A 151 10.44 21.86 7.51
C MET A 151 11.60 22.69 8.06
N ASN A 152 12.13 23.61 7.24
CA ASN A 152 13.17 24.57 7.59
C ASN A 152 12.65 25.60 8.62
N PHE A 153 12.40 25.16 9.86
CA PHE A 153 11.88 26.00 10.93
C PHE A 153 12.96 26.99 11.39
N ARG A 154 12.90 28.20 10.82
CA ARG A 154 13.80 29.31 11.15
C ARG A 154 13.69 29.79 12.61
N ASN A 155 12.58 29.47 13.29
CA ASN A 155 12.32 29.76 14.70
C ASN A 155 12.06 28.48 15.50
N PHE A 156 12.97 27.50 15.45
CA PHE A 156 12.88 26.36 16.37
C PHE A 156 13.15 26.85 17.80
N PRO A 157 12.24 26.65 18.78
CA PRO A 157 12.48 27.07 20.16
C PRO A 157 13.70 26.32 20.69
N GLY A 158 14.81 27.04 20.88
CA GLY A 158 16.09 26.50 21.31
C GLY A 158 17.27 26.78 20.38
N LEU A 159 17.09 27.14 19.10
CA LEU A 159 18.21 27.31 18.16
C LEU A 159 19.23 28.39 18.57
N ASP A 160 18.77 29.47 19.20
CA ASP A 160 19.58 30.59 19.69
C ASP A 160 20.15 30.36 21.11
N ALA A 161 19.84 29.24 21.75
CA ALA A 161 20.35 28.90 23.07
C ALA A 161 21.72 28.22 22.96
N ASN A 162 22.61 28.48 23.93
CA ASN A 162 23.97 27.89 23.97
C ASN A 162 24.00 26.33 23.91
N ASN A 163 22.86 25.69 24.24
CA ASN A 163 22.65 24.24 24.18
C ASN A 163 21.51 23.84 23.22
N GLY A 164 21.16 24.67 22.24
CA GLY A 164 20.03 24.46 21.34
C GLY A 164 20.07 23.14 20.57
N LEU A 165 21.19 22.92 19.87
CA LEU A 165 21.41 21.76 19.01
C LEU A 165 21.29 20.42 19.77
N PRO A 166 21.92 20.21 20.95
CA PRO A 166 21.71 18.98 21.71
C PRO A 166 20.30 18.84 22.29
N ILE A 167 19.64 19.93 22.70
CA ILE A 167 18.25 19.86 23.21
C ILE A 167 17.29 19.44 22.10
N THR A 168 17.42 20.00 20.91
CA THR A 168 16.62 19.63 19.73
C THR A 168 16.83 18.16 19.34
N LEU A 169 18.07 17.68 19.33
CA LEU A 169 18.36 16.27 19.04
C LEU A 169 17.74 15.31 20.06
N VAL A 170 17.80 15.65 21.35
CA VAL A 170 17.19 14.82 22.41
C VAL A 170 15.67 14.83 22.34
N THR A 171 15.05 15.98 22.05
CA THR A 171 13.60 16.05 21.86
C THR A 171 13.12 15.28 20.64
N MET A 172 13.85 15.36 19.51
CA MET A 172 13.58 14.54 18.31
C MET A 172 13.67 13.05 18.62
N LEU A 173 14.73 12.62 19.31
CA LEU A 173 14.93 11.23 19.70
C LEU A 173 13.80 10.74 20.62
N MET A 174 13.39 11.55 21.59
CA MET A 174 12.35 11.21 22.56
C MET A 174 10.97 11.09 21.90
N LEU A 175 10.61 12.00 21.00
CA LEU A 175 9.38 11.91 20.20
C LEU A 175 9.39 10.70 19.25
N GLY A 176 10.50 10.46 18.56
CA GLY A 176 10.65 9.30 17.68
C GLY A 176 10.52 7.97 18.42
N ILE A 177 11.24 7.82 19.54
CA ILE A 177 11.15 6.64 20.40
C ILE A 177 9.74 6.50 20.98
N GLY A 178 9.14 7.59 21.46
CA GLY A 178 7.77 7.59 21.99
C GLY A 178 6.75 7.10 20.95
N MET A 179 6.91 7.50 19.69
CA MET A 179 6.05 7.05 18.61
C MET A 179 6.23 5.55 18.31
N VAL A 180 7.48 5.07 18.20
CA VAL A 180 7.76 3.64 18.00
C VAL A 180 7.21 2.80 19.16
N LEU A 181 7.38 3.25 20.40
CA LEU A 181 6.84 2.57 21.57
C LEU A 181 5.32 2.57 21.57
N PHE A 182 4.68 3.67 21.17
CA PHE A 182 3.22 3.75 21.02
C PHE A 182 2.70 2.76 19.97
N PHE A 183 3.36 2.66 18.81
CA PHE A 183 2.98 1.70 17.77
C PHE A 183 3.20 0.24 18.18
N LYS A 184 4.31 -0.06 18.88
CA LYS A 184 4.53 -1.40 19.48
C LYS A 184 3.49 -1.72 20.56
N TYR A 185 3.13 -0.76 21.41
CA TYR A 185 2.10 -0.93 22.44
C TYR A 185 0.74 -1.24 21.84
N LYS A 186 0.41 -0.60 20.71
CA LYS A 186 -0.82 -0.85 19.96
C LYS A 186 -0.75 -2.08 19.05
N ARG A 187 0.38 -2.82 19.02
CA ARG A 187 0.63 -4.00 18.18
C ARG A 187 0.49 -3.75 16.67
N TRP A 188 0.82 -2.54 16.23
CA TRP A 188 0.81 -2.17 14.80
C TRP A 188 2.14 -2.49 14.09
N ILE A 189 3.19 -2.79 14.87
CA ILE A 189 4.50 -3.36 14.51
C ILE A 189 4.80 -4.46 15.52
#